data_AF-A0A951BY02-F1
#
_entry.id   AF-A0A951BY02-F1
#
_cell.length_a   1.000
_cell.length_b   1.000
_cell.length_c   1.000
_cell.angle_alpha   90.00
_cell.angle_beta   90.00
_cell.angle_gamma   90.00
#
_symmetry.space_group_name_H-M   'P 1'
#
loop_
_entity.id
_entity.type
_entity.pdbx_description
1 polymer ?
#
loop_
_entity_poly.entity_id
_entity_poly.type
_entity_poly.pdbx_seq_one_letter_code
_entity_poly.pdbx_strand_id
1 'polypeptide(L)'
;MNSAALGIGEIFAGRGIAQLYNPPSADPRSPDILVTPNIGVTYSNSKTKLAEHGGFSHDDTNVIMLLYNPAFTPTTITIPVTTMQVAPTILKVLGLDPGSLNAVQLEGTEVLPGATFSTPPGWSPGIRSSQ
;
A
#
# COMPACT_ATOMS: atom_id res chain seq x y z
N MET A 1 -12.50 -33.81 10.48
CA MET A 1 -12.30 -32.34 10.54
C MET A 1 -12.28 -31.84 9.10
N ASN A 2 -13.19 -30.92 8.73
CA ASN A 2 -13.36 -30.48 7.33
C ASN A 2 -12.37 -29.37 6.91
N SER A 3 -11.57 -28.82 7.82
CA SER A 3 -10.63 -27.73 7.54
C SER A 3 -9.57 -28.11 6.50
N ALA A 4 -8.97 -29.30 6.62
CA ALA A 4 -7.99 -29.80 5.65
C ALA A 4 -8.62 -30.03 4.26
N ALA A 5 -9.85 -30.53 4.20
CA ALA A 5 -10.56 -30.75 2.94
C ALA A 5 -10.95 -29.42 2.25
N LEU A 6 -11.14 -28.35 3.02
CA LEU A 6 -11.50 -27.03 2.53
C LEU A 6 -10.29 -26.09 2.38
N GLY A 7 -9.07 -26.55 2.66
CA GLY A 7 -7.85 -25.75 2.54
C GLY A 7 -7.83 -24.51 3.43
N ILE A 8 -8.53 -24.54 4.57
CA ILE A 8 -8.57 -23.42 5.52
C ILE A 8 -7.23 -23.34 6.26
N GLY A 9 -6.60 -22.17 6.25
CA GLY A 9 -5.41 -21.85 7.04
C GLY A 9 -5.79 -21.38 8.44
N GLU A 10 -6.20 -20.11 8.57
CA GLU A 10 -6.60 -19.52 9.84
C GLU A 10 -8.00 -18.89 9.79
N ILE A 11 -8.69 -18.89 10.92
CA ILE A 11 -9.99 -18.24 11.08
C ILE A 11 -9.85 -17.20 12.19
N PHE A 12 -10.04 -15.93 11.84
CA PHE A 12 -10.10 -14.83 12.80
C PHE A 12 -11.55 -14.45 13.06
N ALA A 13 -11.88 -14.23 14.34
CA ALA A 13 -13.18 -13.75 14.78
C ALA A 13 -13.02 -12.83 16.00
N GLY A 14 -13.97 -11.92 16.20
CA GLY A 14 -13.97 -11.00 17.35
C GLY A 14 -12.67 -10.20 17.46
N ARG A 15 -12.03 -10.24 18.63
CA ARG A 15 -10.79 -9.46 18.88
C ARG A 15 -9.61 -9.88 17.98
N GLY A 16 -9.62 -11.09 17.42
CA GLY A 16 -8.58 -11.53 16.48
C GLY A 16 -8.58 -10.72 15.18
N ILE A 17 -9.74 -10.24 14.73
CA ILE A 17 -9.84 -9.41 13.52
C ILE A 17 -9.26 -8.02 13.75
N ALA A 18 -9.35 -7.50 14.97
CA ALA A 18 -8.87 -6.17 15.32
C ALA A 18 -7.33 -6.01 15.18
N GLN A 19 -6.60 -7.11 14.99
CA GLN A 19 -5.17 -7.10 14.69
C GLN A 19 -4.87 -6.83 13.21
N LEU A 20 -5.84 -7.06 12.33
CA LEU A 20 -5.69 -6.96 10.86
C LEU A 20 -6.53 -5.81 10.27
N TYR A 21 -7.67 -5.54 10.88
CA TYR A 21 -8.62 -4.51 10.46
C TYR A 21 -9.08 -3.70 11.66
N ASN A 22 -9.69 -2.54 11.41
CA ASN A 22 -10.46 -1.84 12.44
C ASN A 22 -11.56 -2.78 12.97
N PRO A 23 -11.90 -2.73 14.28
CA PRO A 23 -12.93 -3.61 14.81
C PRO A 23 -14.29 -3.33 14.13
N PRO A 24 -15.13 -4.35 13.87
CA PRO A 24 -16.43 -4.17 13.22
C PRO A 24 -17.35 -3.15 13.90
N SER A 25 -17.21 -2.99 15.22
CA SER A 25 -17.90 -1.98 16.01
C SER A 25 -17.54 -0.53 15.65
N ALA A 26 -16.39 -0.30 15.02
CA ALA A 26 -15.87 1.02 14.65
C ALA A 26 -15.87 1.24 13.13
N ASP A 27 -15.83 0.18 12.33
CA ASP A 27 -15.95 0.25 10.88
C ASP A 27 -16.92 -0.84 10.38
N PRO A 28 -18.11 -0.46 9.88
CA PRO A 28 -19.10 -1.44 9.40
C PRO A 28 -18.65 -2.19 8.14
N ARG A 29 -17.54 -1.80 7.52
CA ARG A 29 -16.93 -2.53 6.38
C ARG A 29 -16.03 -3.67 6.83
N SER A 30 -15.61 -3.68 8.10
CA SER A 30 -14.81 -4.76 8.66
C SER A 30 -15.67 -6.01 8.86
N PRO A 31 -15.21 -7.19 8.45
CA PRO A 31 -16.00 -8.42 8.59
C PRO A 31 -16.03 -8.91 10.04
N ASP A 32 -17.09 -9.62 10.42
CA ASP A 32 -17.18 -10.29 11.73
C ASP A 32 -16.34 -11.58 11.81
N ILE A 33 -16.10 -12.20 10.66
CA ILE A 33 -15.30 -13.42 10.50
C ILE A 33 -14.40 -13.26 9.27
N LEU A 34 -13.11 -13.58 9.42
CA LEU A 34 -12.14 -13.62 8.34
C LEU A 34 -11.57 -15.04 8.26
N VAL A 35 -11.61 -15.63 7.06
CA VAL A 35 -11.02 -16.94 6.79
C VAL A 35 -9.87 -16.75 5.82
N THR A 36 -8.66 -17.10 6.25
CA THR A 36 -7.47 -17.08 5.39
C THR A 36 -7.25 -18.49 4.84
N PRO A 37 -7.23 -18.67 3.51
CA PRO A 37 -6.89 -19.95 2.92
C PRO A 37 -5.41 -20.27 3.13
N ASN A 38 -5.04 -21.55 3.07
CA ASN A 38 -3.63 -21.94 2.95
C ASN A 38 -3.00 -21.32 1.68
N ILE A 39 -1.68 -21.08 1.70
CA ILE A 39 -0.95 -20.58 0.53
C ILE A 39 -1.23 -21.47 -0.68
N GLY A 40 -1.57 -20.84 -1.82
CA GLY A 40 -1.92 -21.53 -3.06
C GLY A 40 -3.38 -22.01 -3.15
N VAL A 41 -4.21 -21.80 -2.13
CA VAL A 41 -5.65 -22.09 -2.17
C VAL A 41 -6.44 -20.81 -2.47
N THR A 42 -7.41 -20.91 -3.37
CA THR A 42 -8.32 -19.81 -3.74
C THR A 42 -9.76 -20.26 -3.62
N TYR A 43 -10.61 -19.43 -3.01
CA TYR A 43 -12.06 -19.62 -3.02
C TYR A 43 -12.67 -18.83 -4.18
N SER A 44 -13.09 -19.54 -5.23
CA SER A 44 -13.65 -18.96 -6.45
C SER A 44 -14.82 -19.79 -6.97
N ASN A 45 -15.88 -19.11 -7.41
CA ASN A 45 -16.98 -19.75 -8.16
C ASN A 45 -16.67 -19.88 -9.66
N SER A 46 -15.54 -19.34 -10.13
CA SER A 46 -15.06 -19.47 -11.51
C SER A 46 -14.06 -20.61 -11.66
N LYS A 47 -14.27 -21.44 -12.69
CA LYS A 47 -13.35 -22.54 -13.08
C LYS A 47 -12.28 -22.11 -14.08
N THR A 48 -12.31 -20.87 -14.56
CA THR A 48 -11.38 -20.36 -15.58
C THR A 48 -10.30 -19.44 -14.99
N LYS A 49 -10.39 -19.10 -13.70
CA LYS A 49 -9.38 -18.31 -13.00
C LYS A 49 -8.16 -19.18 -12.68
N LEU A 50 -7.00 -18.75 -13.16
CA LEU A 50 -5.73 -19.49 -13.06
C LEU A 50 -4.77 -18.92 -12.00
N ALA A 51 -5.01 -17.70 -11.51
CA ALA A 51 -4.24 -17.05 -10.46
C ALA A 51 -5.09 -15.99 -9.75
N GLU A 52 -4.85 -15.79 -8.46
CA GLU A 52 -5.38 -14.69 -7.65
C GLU A 52 -4.25 -14.04 -6.86
N HIS A 53 -4.47 -12.79 -6.45
CA HIS A 53 -3.62 -12.06 -5.51
C HIS A 53 -4.53 -11.45 -4.43
N GLY A 54 -3.95 -10.90 -3.36
CA GLY A 54 -4.73 -10.34 -2.24
C GLY A 54 -5.04 -11.33 -1.12
N GLY A 55 -4.37 -12.50 -1.12
CA GLY A 55 -4.18 -13.27 0.11
C GLY A 55 -3.27 -12.53 1.09
N PHE A 56 -3.23 -12.97 2.34
CA PHE A 56 -2.36 -12.38 3.39
C PHE A 56 -0.90 -12.85 3.30
N SER A 57 -0.52 -13.51 2.20
CA SER A 57 0.84 -13.97 1.96
C SER A 57 1.72 -12.78 1.54
N HIS A 58 2.89 -12.65 2.16
CA HIS A 58 3.85 -11.58 1.87
C HIS A 58 4.34 -11.60 0.41
N ASP A 59 4.37 -12.78 -0.22
CA ASP A 59 4.83 -12.97 -1.60
C ASP A 59 3.80 -12.51 -2.65
N ASP A 60 2.54 -12.29 -2.27
CA ASP A 60 1.45 -11.95 -3.20
C ASP A 60 1.28 -10.42 -3.39
N THR A 61 2.02 -9.60 -2.65
CA THR A 61 1.82 -8.13 -2.64
C THR A 61 3.06 -7.30 -2.94
N ASN A 62 4.21 -7.92 -3.11
CA ASN A 62 5.45 -7.20 -3.43
C ASN A 62 5.49 -6.81 -4.91
N VAL A 63 5.77 -5.53 -5.18
CA VAL A 63 5.89 -4.98 -6.53
C VAL A 63 7.22 -4.26 -6.70
N ILE A 64 7.76 -4.27 -7.92
CA ILE A 64 8.96 -3.51 -8.26
C ILE A 64 8.61 -2.03 -8.39
N MET A 65 9.45 -1.16 -7.84
CA MET A 65 9.34 0.28 -8.01
C MET A 65 10.46 0.80 -8.90
N LEU A 66 10.09 1.50 -9.98
CA LEU A 66 11.01 2.20 -10.87
C LEU A 66 10.70 3.71 -10.83
N LEU A 67 11.71 4.51 -10.53
CA LEU A 67 11.62 5.97 -10.55
C LEU A 67 12.55 6.52 -11.64
N TYR A 68 12.00 7.35 -12.52
CA TYR A 68 12.75 7.96 -13.62
C TYR A 68 12.72 9.49 -13.53
N ASN A 69 13.91 10.08 -13.68
CA ASN A 69 14.09 11.50 -13.92
C ASN A 69 15.35 11.68 -14.77
N PRO A 70 15.35 12.50 -15.84
CA PRO A 70 16.54 12.73 -16.66
C PRO A 70 17.77 13.25 -15.89
N ALA A 71 17.55 13.90 -14.74
CA ALA A 71 18.62 14.41 -13.89
C ALA A 71 19.22 13.33 -12.95
N PHE A 72 18.63 12.13 -12.89
CA PHE A 72 19.13 11.06 -12.03
C PHE A 72 20.31 10.34 -12.67
N THR A 73 21.34 10.09 -11.85
CA THR A 73 22.32 9.05 -12.16
C THR A 73 21.66 7.69 -11.90
N PRO A 74 21.69 6.75 -12.87
CA PRO A 74 21.14 5.41 -12.67
C PRO A 74 21.72 4.75 -11.41
N THR A 75 20.85 4.29 -10.53
CA THR A 75 21.23 3.65 -9.28
C THR A 75 20.17 2.65 -8.83
N THR A 76 20.58 1.66 -8.04
CA THR A 76 19.68 0.71 -7.38
C THR A 76 19.70 1.01 -5.89
N ILE A 77 18.53 1.35 -5.33
CA ILE A 77 18.36 1.56 -3.90
C ILE A 77 17.73 0.29 -3.32
N THR A 78 18.44 -0.34 -2.37
CA THR A 78 18.01 -1.60 -1.74
C THR A 78 17.27 -1.39 -0.42
N ILE A 79 17.00 -0.13 -0.05
CA ILE A 79 16.22 0.23 1.13
C ILE A 79 14.78 -0.25 0.90
N PRO A 80 14.19 -1.00 1.84
CA PRO A 80 12.78 -1.38 1.75
C PRO A 80 11.88 -0.15 1.66
N VAL A 81 10.93 -0.19 0.73
CA VAL A 81 9.93 0.87 0.52
C VAL A 81 8.53 0.28 0.46
N THR A 82 7.52 1.10 0.74
CA THR A 82 6.11 0.74 0.59
C THR A 82 5.45 1.56 -0.51
N THR A 83 4.35 1.06 -1.07
CA THR A 83 3.55 1.79 -2.06
C THR A 83 2.92 3.07 -1.50
N MET A 84 2.77 3.17 -0.17
CA MET A 84 2.25 4.35 0.51
C MET A 84 3.15 5.57 0.29
N GLN A 85 4.46 5.36 0.07
CA GLN A 85 5.43 6.44 -0.13
C GLN A 85 5.31 7.13 -1.50
N VAL A 86 4.53 6.58 -2.44
CA VAL A 86 4.35 7.16 -3.79
C VAL A 86 3.67 8.53 -3.73
N ALA A 87 2.54 8.64 -3.03
CA ALA A 87 1.77 9.88 -2.94
C ALA A 87 2.55 11.05 -2.29
N PRO A 88 3.19 10.90 -1.11
CA PRO A 88 3.99 11.98 -0.54
C PRO A 88 5.19 12.36 -1.42
N THR A 89 5.79 11.41 -2.13
CA THR A 89 6.87 11.70 -3.08
C THR A 89 6.39 12.55 -4.25
N ILE A 90 5.22 12.25 -4.82
CA ILE A 90 4.63 13.05 -5.91
C ILE A 90 4.39 14.49 -5.45
N LEU A 91 3.80 14.70 -4.27
CA LEU A 91 3.60 16.04 -3.73
C LEU A 91 4.92 16.79 -3.58
N LYS A 92 5.95 16.12 -3.05
CA LYS A 92 7.28 16.71 -2.89
C LYS A 92 7.90 17.13 -4.23
N VAL A 93 7.78 16.30 -5.28
CA VAL A 93 8.23 16.62 -6.64
C VAL A 93 7.52 17.84 -7.19
N LEU A 94 6.22 17.93 -6.94
CA LEU A 94 5.38 19.06 -7.37
C LEU A 94 5.52 20.28 -6.47
N GLY A 95 6.42 20.26 -5.47
CA GLY A 95 6.66 21.36 -4.52
C GLY A 95 5.48 21.65 -3.61
N LEU A 96 4.57 20.69 -3.48
CA LEU A 96 3.46 20.72 -2.54
C LEU A 96 3.90 20.10 -1.21
N ASP A 97 3.20 20.44 -0.14
CA ASP A 97 3.47 19.90 1.20
C ASP A 97 2.96 18.46 1.32
N PRO A 98 3.83 17.44 1.53
CA PRO A 98 3.39 16.08 1.79
C PRO A 98 2.54 15.95 3.05
N GLY A 99 2.72 16.84 4.03
CA GLY A 99 1.93 16.91 5.25
C GLY A 99 0.44 17.18 5.01
N SER A 100 0.06 17.61 3.80
CA SER A 100 -1.35 17.74 3.40
C SER A 100 -2.08 16.39 3.25
N LEU A 101 -1.36 15.25 3.25
CA LEU A 101 -1.96 13.92 3.20
C LEU A 101 -2.27 13.40 4.61
N ASN A 102 -3.50 12.90 4.80
CA ASN A 102 -3.88 12.21 6.03
C ASN A 102 -2.97 11.02 6.33
N ALA A 103 -2.55 10.25 5.33
CA ALA A 103 -1.63 9.12 5.51
C ALA A 103 -0.28 9.55 6.11
N VAL A 104 0.24 10.72 5.72
CA VAL A 104 1.48 11.26 6.29
C VAL A 104 1.25 11.68 7.75
N GLN A 105 0.13 12.34 8.04
CA GLN A 105 -0.18 12.81 9.40
C GLN A 105 -0.48 11.66 10.38
N LEU A 106 -1.22 10.64 9.92
CA LEU A 106 -1.70 9.55 10.76
C LEU A 106 -0.69 8.40 10.87
N GLU A 107 0.02 8.10 9.79
CA GLU A 107 0.87 6.90 9.69
C GLU A 107 2.37 7.24 9.62
N GLY A 108 2.72 8.53 9.52
CA GLY A 108 4.11 8.96 9.42
C GLY A 108 4.80 8.56 8.11
N THR A 109 4.01 8.32 7.05
CA THR A 109 4.53 7.85 5.76
C THR A 109 5.54 8.84 5.18
N GLU A 110 6.77 8.40 4.95
CA GLU A 110 7.83 9.24 4.39
C GLU A 110 7.85 9.26 2.85
N VAL A 111 8.56 10.22 2.27
CA VAL A 111 8.89 10.21 0.83
C VAL A 111 9.86 9.06 0.49
N LEU A 112 9.97 8.72 -0.78
CA LEU A 112 10.89 7.69 -1.24
C LEU A 112 12.35 8.08 -0.97
N PRO A 113 13.17 7.15 -0.47
CA PRO A 113 14.59 7.39 -0.29
C PRO A 113 15.27 7.63 -1.65
N GLY A 114 16.21 8.56 -1.69
CA GLY A 114 16.93 8.93 -2.92
C GLY A 114 16.12 9.74 -3.94
N ALA A 115 14.85 10.04 -3.66
CA ALA A 115 14.01 10.92 -4.47
C ALA A 115 14.31 12.40 -4.19
N THR A 116 15.57 12.82 -4.39
CA THR A 116 15.99 14.22 -4.27
C THR A 116 15.80 14.92 -5.60
N PHE A 117 14.80 15.80 -5.68
CA PHE A 117 14.53 16.60 -6.86
C PHE A 117 15.11 17.99 -6.66
N SER A 118 16.02 18.40 -7.54
CA SER A 118 16.42 19.80 -7.60
C SER A 118 15.26 20.60 -8.16
N THR A 119 14.83 21.64 -7.43
CA THR A 119 13.93 22.63 -8.00
C THR A 119 14.66 23.32 -9.15
N PRO A 120 14.12 23.32 -10.39
CA PRO A 120 14.76 24.03 -11.49
C PRO A 120 14.87 25.52 -11.16
N PRO A 121 15.99 26.19 -11.49
CA PRO A 121 16.12 27.63 -11.32
C PRO A 121 14.97 28.35 -12.06
N GLY A 122 14.22 29.19 -11.35
CA GLY A 122 13.12 29.99 -11.91
C GLY A 122 11.72 29.38 -11.78
N TRP A 123 11.57 28.19 -11.19
CA TRP A 123 10.25 27.64 -10.87
C TRP A 123 9.73 28.16 -9.54
N SER A 124 8.66 28.96 -9.58
CA SER A 124 7.86 29.35 -8.40
C SER A 124 6.55 28.57 -8.44
N PRO A 125 6.17 27.79 -7.41
CA PRO A 125 4.86 27.17 -7.34
C PRO A 125 3.82 28.29 -7.23
N GLY A 126 3.19 28.62 -8.36
CA GLY A 126 2.21 29.69 -8.41
C GLY A 126 0.93 29.28 -7.68
N ILE A 127 0.79 29.67 -6.41
CA ILE A 127 -0.55 29.97 -5.88
C ILE A 127 -0.98 31.26 -6.59
N ARG A 128 -1.76 31.13 -7.67
CA ARG A 128 -2.49 32.26 -8.20
C ARG A 128 -3.52 32.65 -7.15
N SER A 129 -3.23 33.68 -6.36
CA SER A 129 -4.25 34.38 -5.60
C SER A 129 -5.26 34.93 -6.61
N SER A 130 -6.48 34.42 -6.62
CA SER A 130 -7.59 35.07 -7.29
C SER A 130 -7.85 36.41 -6.60
N GLN A 131 -7.57 37.50 -7.31
CA GLN A 131 -8.28 38.76 -7.11
C GLN A 131 -9.74 38.56 -7.51
#